data_AF-M1D1H5-F1
#
_entry.id   AF-M1D1H5-F1
#
_cell.length_a   1.000
_cell.length_b   1.000
_cell.length_c   1.000
_cell.angle_alpha   90.00
_cell.angle_beta   90.00
_cell.angle_gamma   90.00
#
_symmetry.space_group_name_H-M   'P 1'
#
loop_
_entity.id
_entity.type
_entity.pdbx_description
1 polymer ?
#
loop_
_entity_poly.entity_id
_entity_poly.type
_entity_poly.pdbx_seq_one_letter_code
_entity_poly.pdbx_strand_id
1 'polypeptide(L)'
;MDLSQETEDYIRESIEYSLGLPVSSQTLQLKLRASEESLVRLRNQYLSLQAKLKEKDETIERTRAESSMNASALKRFVDENQRLAVECSNLLAQCKRWEKECALYDHDREALMDFGNEADERAKEAEIRVHDLEEEVRKLSEELHFYKCQYETQMDDTATDDASLEQNLLDNLLETVIGRDDAASTAHAFLEANSGVEVFQRLMTKWKRLRPSTQRVIALVAEVNTLQKDKEHLRINLHKAEDEVNVLFEQNNVLDEANKRLIRLYQKEKHTPGSGGKPSSGKCSQGNKRKSSPKISSPVEGKLDFSEVDSLRQPLSPLRANSPEYRLCKK
;
A
#
# COMPACT_ATOMS: atom_id res chain seq x y z
N MET A 1 -64.11 28.88 107.80
CA MET A 1 -63.67 27.49 107.53
C MET A 1 -62.59 27.29 108.54
N ASP A 2 -63.02 26.94 109.74
CA ASP A 2 -62.19 27.10 110.92
C ASP A 2 -61.32 25.86 111.02
N LEU A 3 -60.06 26.03 111.38
CA LEU A 3 -59.11 24.92 111.43
C LEU A 3 -59.47 24.03 112.62
N SER A 4 -59.08 22.75 112.57
CA SER A 4 -59.23 21.91 113.77
C SER A 4 -58.30 22.44 114.86
N GLN A 5 -58.73 22.35 116.12
CA GLN A 5 -57.92 22.75 117.28
C GLN A 5 -56.51 22.12 117.24
N GLU A 6 -56.42 20.84 116.86
CA GLU A 6 -55.15 20.12 116.65
C GLU A 6 -54.25 20.75 115.57
N THR A 7 -54.84 21.30 114.50
CA THR A 7 -54.10 22.02 113.45
C THR A 7 -53.64 23.39 113.95
N GLU A 8 -54.47 24.11 114.70
CA GLU A 8 -54.12 25.42 115.27
C GLU A 8 -53.03 25.31 116.34
N ASP A 9 -53.11 24.30 117.22
CA ASP A 9 -52.08 24.02 118.23
C ASP A 9 -50.77 23.56 117.57
N TYR A 10 -50.83 22.71 116.53
CA TYR A 10 -49.64 22.35 115.73
C TYR A 10 -48.98 23.55 115.05
N ILE A 11 -49.77 24.51 114.55
CA ILE A 11 -49.25 25.76 113.94
C ILE A 11 -48.62 26.65 115.01
N ARG A 12 -49.30 26.85 116.16
CA ARG A 12 -48.79 27.65 117.28
C ARG A 12 -47.46 27.10 117.80
N GLU A 13 -47.42 25.82 118.14
CA GLU A 13 -46.20 25.15 118.59
C GLU A 13 -45.13 25.13 117.48
N SER A 14 -45.50 25.11 116.20
CA SER A 14 -44.52 25.23 115.12
C SER A 14 -43.86 26.60 115.01
N ILE A 15 -44.58 27.67 115.33
CA ILE A 15 -44.03 29.01 115.43
C ILE A 15 -43.14 29.12 116.69
N GLU A 16 -43.62 28.64 117.83
CA GLU A 16 -42.88 28.63 119.10
C GLU A 16 -41.54 27.87 118.99
N TYR A 17 -41.55 26.67 118.39
CA TYR A 17 -40.32 25.90 118.10
C TYR A 17 -39.33 26.68 117.22
N SER A 18 -39.82 27.40 116.22
CA SER A 18 -38.99 28.20 115.31
C SER A 18 -38.38 29.43 116.00
N LEU A 19 -38.98 29.88 117.11
CA LEU A 19 -38.49 30.93 117.99
C LEU A 19 -37.61 30.39 119.15
N GLY A 20 -37.34 29.08 119.19
CA GLY A 20 -36.53 28.44 120.22
C GLY A 20 -37.25 28.18 121.55
N LEU A 21 -38.59 28.29 121.58
CA LEU A 21 -39.40 28.00 122.76
C LEU A 21 -39.67 26.49 122.91
N PRO A 22 -39.86 25.98 124.14
CA PRO A 22 -40.17 24.57 124.37
C PRO A 22 -41.57 24.22 123.83
N VAL A 23 -41.66 23.05 123.18
CA VAL A 23 -42.88 22.53 122.55
C VAL A 23 -43.24 21.14 123.06
N SER A 24 -44.47 20.70 122.81
CA SER A 24 -44.93 19.39 123.23
C SER A 24 -44.18 18.25 122.53
N SER A 25 -44.03 17.13 123.24
CA SER A 25 -43.52 15.87 122.68
C SER A 25 -44.38 15.38 121.51
N GLN A 26 -45.69 15.67 121.53
CA GLN A 26 -46.64 15.29 120.49
C GLN A 26 -46.35 16.03 119.17
N THR A 27 -46.12 17.35 119.19
CA THR A 27 -45.73 18.12 117.99
C THR A 27 -44.39 17.66 117.42
N LEU A 28 -43.42 17.34 118.28
CA LEU A 28 -42.13 16.78 117.82
C LEU A 28 -42.29 15.41 117.15
N GLN A 29 -43.12 14.52 117.70
CA GLN A 29 -43.43 13.22 117.09
C GLN A 29 -44.19 13.36 115.76
N LEU A 30 -45.14 14.30 115.66
CA LEU A 30 -45.85 14.58 114.41
C LEU A 30 -44.89 15.09 113.32
N LYS A 31 -43.98 16.01 113.66
CA LYS A 31 -42.92 16.49 112.75
C LYS A 31 -41.98 15.37 112.32
N LEU A 32 -41.59 14.48 113.24
CA LEU A 32 -40.74 13.33 112.92
C LEU A 32 -41.43 12.41 111.91
N ARG A 33 -42.68 11.99 112.16
CA ARG A 33 -43.44 11.14 111.21
C ARG A 33 -43.63 11.81 109.86
N ALA A 34 -44.01 13.10 109.84
CA ALA A 34 -44.17 13.85 108.59
C ALA A 34 -42.86 13.94 107.79
N SER A 35 -41.72 14.10 108.48
CA SER A 35 -40.38 14.06 107.87
C SER A 35 -40.05 12.66 107.31
N GLU A 36 -40.25 11.60 108.10
CA GLU A 36 -40.03 10.21 107.69
C GLU A 36 -40.89 9.83 106.46
N GLU A 37 -42.17 10.17 106.46
CA GLU A 37 -43.04 9.98 105.30
C GLU A 37 -42.56 10.77 104.08
N SER A 38 -42.09 12.01 104.27
CA SER A 38 -41.56 12.83 103.17
C SER A 38 -40.30 12.21 102.56
N LEU A 39 -39.42 11.64 103.40
CA LEU A 39 -38.22 10.92 102.97
C LEU A 39 -38.57 9.62 102.24
N VAL A 40 -39.56 8.86 102.71
CA VAL A 40 -40.06 7.66 102.01
C VAL A 40 -40.67 8.04 100.66
N ARG A 41 -41.50 9.09 100.61
CA ARG A 41 -42.08 9.60 99.35
C ARG A 41 -40.98 10.04 98.36
N LEU A 42 -40.00 10.81 98.82
CA LEU A 42 -38.87 11.26 98.00
C LEU A 42 -38.01 10.08 97.50
N ARG A 43 -37.72 9.10 98.36
CA ARG A 43 -36.98 7.88 97.99
C ARG A 43 -37.71 7.08 96.93
N ASN A 44 -39.03 6.92 97.05
CA ASN A 44 -39.85 6.22 96.06
C ASN A 44 -39.89 6.96 94.71
N GLN A 45 -39.98 8.30 94.74
CA GLN A 45 -39.88 9.13 93.53
C GLN A 45 -38.50 9.00 92.87
N TYR A 46 -37.41 9.08 93.65
CA TYR A 46 -36.05 8.88 93.16
C TYR A 46 -35.86 7.52 92.49
N LEU A 47 -36.30 6.43 93.13
CA LEU A 47 -36.22 5.08 92.56
C LEU A 47 -37.06 4.94 91.27
N SER A 48 -38.24 5.56 91.21
CA SER A 48 -39.08 5.58 90.00
C SER A 48 -38.40 6.35 88.85
N LEU A 49 -37.78 7.49 89.15
CA LEU A 49 -37.02 8.27 88.16
C LEU A 49 -35.77 7.53 87.68
N GLN A 50 -35.04 6.87 88.58
CA GLN A 50 -33.86 6.06 88.26
C GLN A 50 -34.22 4.88 87.34
N ALA A 51 -35.32 4.19 87.61
CA ALA A 51 -35.82 3.11 86.76
C ALA A 51 -36.21 3.62 85.35
N LYS A 52 -36.93 4.74 85.27
CA LYS A 52 -37.31 5.39 84.00
C LYS A 52 -36.10 5.86 83.20
N LEU A 53 -35.08 6.42 83.86
CA LEU A 53 -33.84 6.85 83.21
C LEU A 53 -33.15 5.64 82.54
N LYS A 54 -32.98 4.55 83.29
CA LYS A 54 -32.39 3.30 82.76
C LYS A 54 -33.18 2.73 81.57
N GLU A 55 -34.51 2.71 81.65
CA GLU A 55 -35.38 2.26 80.55
C GLU A 55 -35.19 3.11 79.27
N LYS A 56 -34.99 4.43 79.44
CA LYS A 56 -34.69 5.35 78.34
C LYS A 56 -33.29 5.12 77.76
N ASP A 57 -32.28 4.95 78.61
CA ASP A 57 -30.91 4.64 78.17
C ASP A 57 -30.85 3.33 77.38
N GLU A 58 -31.48 2.26 77.88
CA GLU A 58 -31.57 0.99 77.15
C GLU A 58 -32.31 1.13 75.80
N THR A 59 -33.26 2.06 75.70
CA THR A 59 -33.99 2.33 74.46
C THR A 59 -33.17 3.19 73.47
N ILE A 60 -32.35 4.11 73.98
CA ILE A 60 -31.38 4.87 73.17
C ILE A 60 -30.32 3.92 72.59
N GLU A 61 -29.78 2.98 73.38
CA GLU A 61 -28.79 2.04 72.84
C GLU A 61 -29.40 1.03 71.84
N ARG A 62 -30.63 0.56 72.07
CA ARG A 62 -31.36 -0.26 71.06
C ARG A 62 -31.53 0.47 69.74
N THR A 63 -32.07 1.69 69.76
CA THR A 63 -32.27 2.51 68.55
C THR A 63 -30.95 2.95 67.89
N ARG A 64 -29.87 3.17 68.67
CA ARG A 64 -28.52 3.38 68.13
C ARG A 64 -27.99 2.13 67.41
N ALA A 65 -28.16 0.94 67.98
CA ALA A 65 -27.74 -0.30 67.34
C ALA A 65 -28.50 -0.56 66.02
N GLU A 66 -29.83 -0.41 66.05
CA GLU A 66 -30.69 -0.53 64.86
C GLU A 66 -30.31 0.47 63.76
N SER A 67 -30.11 1.75 64.10
CA SER A 67 -29.70 2.77 63.13
C SER A 67 -28.31 2.50 62.52
N SER A 68 -27.37 1.97 63.31
CA SER A 68 -26.04 1.57 62.84
C SER A 68 -26.09 0.38 61.87
N MET A 69 -26.93 -0.62 62.16
CA MET A 69 -27.18 -1.75 61.26
C MET A 69 -27.83 -1.28 59.95
N ASN A 70 -28.85 -0.42 60.04
CA ASN A 70 -29.55 0.13 58.87
C ASN A 70 -28.61 0.98 57.99
N ALA A 71 -27.78 1.84 58.59
CA ALA A 71 -26.77 2.61 57.86
C ALA A 71 -25.76 1.70 57.15
N SER A 72 -25.33 0.61 57.79
CA SER A 72 -24.43 -0.38 57.19
C SER A 72 -25.08 -1.15 56.04
N ALA A 73 -26.37 -1.48 56.14
CA ALA A 73 -27.13 -2.12 55.07
C ALA A 73 -27.34 -1.18 53.87
N LEU A 74 -27.73 0.08 54.12
CA LEU A 74 -27.86 1.11 53.09
C LEU A 74 -26.54 1.35 52.35
N LYS A 75 -25.41 1.41 53.07
CA LYS A 75 -24.09 1.55 52.44
C LYS A 75 -23.82 0.41 51.45
N ARG A 76 -23.99 -0.86 51.87
CA ARG A 76 -23.79 -2.03 50.99
C ARG A 76 -24.71 -1.99 49.75
N PHE A 77 -25.95 -1.53 49.91
CA PHE A 77 -26.88 -1.38 48.79
C PHE A 77 -26.45 -0.28 47.81
N VAL A 78 -25.90 0.83 48.30
CA VAL A 78 -25.33 1.89 47.45
C VAL A 78 -24.08 1.39 46.72
N ASP A 79 -23.16 0.71 47.43
CA ASP A 79 -21.93 0.15 46.86
C ASP A 79 -22.26 -0.86 45.73
N GLU A 80 -23.25 -1.74 45.94
CA GLU A 80 -23.69 -2.74 44.94
C GLU A 80 -24.43 -2.10 43.76
N ASN A 81 -25.30 -1.11 43.98
CA ASN A 81 -25.93 -0.37 42.88
C ASN A 81 -24.90 0.38 42.02
N GLN A 82 -23.85 0.94 42.64
CA GLN A 82 -22.75 1.57 41.90
C GLN A 82 -21.94 0.54 41.10
N ARG A 83 -21.70 -0.65 41.66
CA ARG A 83 -21.07 -1.78 40.95
C ARG A 83 -21.87 -2.19 39.72
N LEU A 84 -23.18 -2.42 39.89
CA LEU A 84 -24.11 -2.76 38.81
C LEU A 84 -24.20 -1.67 37.73
N ALA A 85 -24.20 -0.39 38.11
CA ALA A 85 -24.20 0.71 37.15
C ALA A 85 -22.95 0.73 36.26
N VAL A 86 -21.78 0.40 36.83
CA VAL A 86 -20.53 0.24 36.05
C VAL A 86 -20.61 -0.97 35.12
N GLU A 87 -21.16 -2.10 35.57
CA GLU A 87 -21.36 -3.28 34.73
C GLU A 87 -22.33 -3.01 33.56
N CYS A 88 -23.46 -2.34 33.82
CA CYS A 88 -24.38 -1.90 32.77
C CYS A 88 -23.69 -0.97 31.75
N SER A 89 -22.87 -0.01 32.21
CA SER A 89 -22.09 0.86 31.31
C SER A 89 -21.11 0.07 30.44
N ASN A 90 -20.40 -0.90 31.03
CA ASN A 90 -19.45 -1.76 30.32
C ASN A 90 -20.14 -2.66 29.29
N LEU A 91 -21.30 -3.25 29.63
CA LEU A 91 -22.10 -4.05 28.72
C LEU A 91 -22.65 -3.20 27.56
N LEU A 92 -23.17 -1.99 27.83
CA LEU A 92 -23.59 -1.04 26.79
C LEU A 92 -22.44 -0.64 25.85
N ALA A 93 -21.23 -0.47 26.39
CA ALA A 93 -20.04 -0.20 25.59
C ALA A 93 -19.64 -1.42 24.73
N GLN A 94 -19.85 -2.65 25.22
CA GLN A 94 -19.68 -3.86 24.42
C GLN A 94 -20.73 -3.97 23.30
N CYS A 95 -22.02 -3.79 23.60
CA CYS A 95 -23.09 -3.78 22.60
C CYS A 95 -22.80 -2.80 21.46
N LYS A 96 -22.40 -1.56 21.78
CA LYS A 96 -22.00 -0.54 20.79
C LYS A 96 -20.76 -0.89 19.96
N ARG A 97 -19.89 -1.79 20.43
CA ARG A 97 -18.78 -2.33 19.62
C ARG A 97 -19.29 -3.41 18.67
N TRP A 98 -20.12 -4.34 19.16
CA TRP A 98 -20.73 -5.38 18.34
C TRP A 98 -21.66 -4.82 17.26
N GLU A 99 -22.46 -3.79 17.56
CA GLU A 99 -23.32 -3.09 16.58
C GLU A 99 -22.51 -2.53 15.40
N LYS A 100 -21.36 -1.90 15.68
CA LYS A 100 -20.44 -1.40 14.64
C LYS A 100 -19.82 -2.53 13.83
N GLU A 101 -19.43 -3.61 14.50
CA GLU A 101 -18.82 -4.78 13.88
C GLU A 101 -19.81 -5.51 12.96
N CYS A 102 -21.08 -5.65 13.37
CA CYS A 102 -22.16 -6.15 12.52
C CYS A 102 -22.38 -5.25 11.30
N ALA A 103 -22.43 -3.92 11.48
CA ALA A 103 -22.58 -2.99 10.36
C ALA A 103 -21.40 -3.06 9.36
N LEU A 104 -20.18 -3.36 9.83
CA LEU A 104 -19.04 -3.63 8.94
C LEU A 104 -19.23 -4.95 8.16
N TYR A 105 -19.72 -6.02 8.79
CA TYR A 105 -20.03 -7.28 8.07
C TYR A 105 -21.15 -7.12 7.04
N ASP A 106 -22.20 -6.35 7.34
CA ASP A 106 -23.26 -6.06 6.38
C ASP A 106 -22.71 -5.29 5.16
N HIS A 107 -21.88 -4.26 5.40
CA HIS A 107 -21.24 -3.50 4.33
C HIS A 107 -20.24 -4.32 3.51
N ASP A 108 -19.42 -5.15 4.15
CA ASP A 108 -18.48 -6.05 3.46
C ASP A 108 -19.24 -7.07 2.59
N ARG A 109 -20.40 -7.57 3.05
CA ARG A 109 -21.28 -8.47 2.27
C ARG A 109 -21.86 -7.77 1.04
N GLU A 110 -22.32 -6.54 1.19
CA GLU A 110 -22.84 -5.72 0.08
C GLU A 110 -21.74 -5.45 -0.96
N ALA A 111 -20.56 -5.02 -0.52
CA ALA A 111 -19.42 -4.77 -1.41
C ALA A 111 -18.95 -6.03 -2.18
N LEU A 112 -19.04 -7.21 -1.56
CA LEU A 112 -18.76 -8.48 -2.23
C LEU A 112 -19.85 -8.87 -3.24
N MET A 113 -21.12 -8.53 -2.99
CA MET A 113 -22.22 -8.76 -3.92
C MET A 113 -22.07 -7.86 -5.15
N ASP A 114 -21.79 -6.57 -4.96
CA ASP A 114 -21.55 -5.61 -6.05
C ASP A 114 -20.33 -6.02 -6.90
N PHE A 115 -19.24 -6.46 -6.26
CA PHE A 115 -18.08 -7.00 -6.98
C PHE A 115 -18.43 -8.25 -7.79
N GLY A 116 -19.29 -9.13 -7.27
CA GLY A 116 -19.80 -10.29 -8.00
C GLY A 116 -20.57 -9.88 -9.26
N ASN A 117 -21.46 -8.88 -9.13
CA ASN A 117 -22.22 -8.33 -10.26
C ASN A 117 -21.31 -7.68 -11.32
N GLU A 118 -20.30 -6.89 -10.91
CA GLU A 118 -19.32 -6.27 -11.83
C GLU A 118 -18.43 -7.33 -12.51
N ALA A 119 -18.13 -8.44 -11.84
CA ALA A 119 -17.36 -9.55 -12.42
C ALA A 119 -18.18 -10.33 -13.46
N ASP A 120 -19.46 -10.60 -13.17
CA ASP A 120 -20.40 -11.26 -14.08
C ASP A 120 -20.67 -10.42 -15.34
N GLU A 121 -20.88 -9.11 -15.19
CA GLU A 121 -21.10 -8.23 -16.34
C GLU A 121 -19.86 -8.13 -17.25
N ARG A 122 -18.66 -8.02 -16.66
CA ARG A 122 -17.39 -8.07 -17.44
C ARG A 122 -17.14 -9.42 -18.09
N ALA A 123 -17.68 -10.52 -17.55
CA ALA A 123 -17.63 -11.83 -18.20
C ALA A 123 -18.52 -11.85 -19.44
N LYS A 124 -19.78 -11.39 -19.34
CA LYS A 124 -20.69 -11.25 -20.50
C LYS A 124 -20.12 -10.34 -21.58
N GLU A 125 -19.55 -9.19 -21.21
CA GLU A 125 -18.85 -8.30 -22.15
C GLU A 125 -17.67 -8.99 -22.85
N ALA A 126 -16.98 -9.91 -22.19
CA ALA A 126 -15.90 -10.69 -22.79
C ALA A 126 -16.44 -11.79 -23.72
N GLU A 127 -17.51 -12.49 -23.32
CA GLU A 127 -18.19 -13.51 -24.14
C GLU A 127 -18.75 -12.92 -25.44
N ILE A 128 -19.42 -11.76 -25.37
CA ILE A 128 -19.93 -11.05 -26.56
C ILE A 128 -18.77 -10.70 -27.52
N ARG A 129 -17.68 -10.11 -27.00
CA ARG A 129 -16.49 -9.78 -27.82
C ARG A 129 -15.82 -11.01 -28.43
N VAL A 130 -15.80 -12.15 -27.74
CA VAL A 130 -15.28 -13.41 -28.31
C VAL A 130 -16.17 -13.88 -29.45
N HIS A 131 -17.50 -13.89 -29.26
CA HIS A 131 -18.45 -14.26 -30.32
C HIS A 131 -18.33 -13.37 -31.56
N ASP A 132 -18.22 -12.04 -31.37
CA ASP A 132 -18.03 -11.09 -32.48
C ASP A 132 -16.73 -11.37 -33.26
N LEU A 133 -15.62 -11.62 -32.54
CA LEU A 133 -14.33 -11.98 -33.15
C LEU A 133 -14.35 -13.35 -33.83
N GLU A 134 -15.06 -14.34 -33.27
CA GLU A 134 -15.25 -15.65 -33.91
C GLU A 134 -16.04 -15.51 -35.22
N GLU A 135 -17.03 -14.62 -35.27
CA GLU A 135 -17.75 -14.30 -36.51
C GLU A 135 -16.87 -13.57 -37.54
N GLU A 136 -16.03 -12.62 -37.12
CA GLU A 136 -15.06 -11.96 -38.01
C GLU A 136 -14.03 -12.94 -38.57
N VAL A 137 -13.45 -13.80 -37.71
CA VAL A 137 -12.47 -14.82 -38.12
C VAL A 137 -13.09 -15.82 -39.10
N ARG A 138 -14.35 -16.23 -38.89
CA ARG A 138 -15.10 -17.06 -39.84
C ARG A 138 -15.22 -16.39 -41.20
N LYS A 139 -15.68 -15.13 -41.26
CA LYS A 139 -15.83 -14.37 -42.52
C LYS A 139 -14.50 -14.25 -43.27
N LEU A 140 -13.43 -13.86 -42.58
CA LEU A 140 -12.09 -13.75 -43.17
C LEU A 140 -11.55 -15.11 -43.65
N SER A 141 -11.89 -16.21 -42.96
CA SER A 141 -11.52 -17.57 -43.37
C SER A 141 -12.27 -18.01 -44.64
N GLU A 142 -13.55 -17.68 -44.76
CA GLU A 142 -14.37 -17.91 -45.95
C GLU A 142 -13.86 -17.10 -47.16
N GLU A 143 -13.55 -15.81 -46.96
CA GLU A 143 -12.92 -14.96 -47.98
C GLU A 143 -11.55 -15.48 -48.43
N LEU A 144 -10.68 -15.86 -47.50
CA LEU A 144 -9.36 -16.40 -47.81
C LEU A 144 -9.45 -17.75 -48.55
N HIS A 145 -10.42 -18.59 -48.19
CA HIS A 145 -10.68 -19.84 -48.92
C HIS A 145 -11.16 -19.56 -50.36
N PHE A 146 -12.05 -18.58 -50.55
CA PHE A 146 -12.53 -18.16 -51.87
C PHE A 146 -11.37 -17.70 -52.78
N TYR A 147 -10.51 -16.80 -52.30
CA TYR A 147 -9.35 -16.34 -53.06
C TYR A 147 -8.35 -17.47 -53.37
N LYS A 148 -8.15 -18.39 -52.42
CA LYS A 148 -7.30 -19.56 -52.63
C LYS A 148 -7.80 -20.42 -53.81
N CYS A 149 -9.10 -20.76 -53.83
CA CYS A 149 -9.67 -21.56 -54.92
C CYS A 149 -9.63 -20.83 -56.26
N GLN A 150 -9.81 -19.51 -56.27
CA GLN A 150 -9.66 -18.70 -57.48
C GLN A 150 -8.23 -18.77 -58.04
N TYR A 151 -7.22 -18.68 -57.18
CA TYR A 151 -5.81 -18.77 -57.57
C TYR A 151 -5.45 -20.18 -58.08
N GLU A 152 -5.87 -21.23 -57.38
CA GLU A 152 -5.64 -22.62 -57.78
C GLU A 152 -6.25 -22.93 -59.16
N THR A 153 -7.43 -22.37 -59.46
CA THR A 153 -8.09 -22.51 -60.78
C THR A 153 -7.32 -21.84 -61.93
N GLN A 154 -6.54 -20.78 -61.65
CA GLN A 154 -5.77 -20.06 -62.69
C GLN A 154 -4.42 -20.71 -63.04
N MET A 155 -3.89 -21.58 -62.19
CA MET A 155 -2.58 -22.21 -62.43
C MET A 155 -2.65 -23.36 -63.45
N ASP A 156 -3.74 -24.15 -63.46
CA ASP A 156 -3.86 -25.35 -64.32
C ASP A 156 -3.91 -25.04 -65.83
N ASP A 157 -4.34 -23.84 -66.24
CA ASP A 157 -4.49 -23.45 -67.66
C ASP A 157 -3.18 -23.06 -68.36
N THR A 158 -2.05 -22.92 -67.64
CA THR A 158 -0.81 -22.30 -68.18
C THR A 158 0.38 -23.24 -68.42
N ALA A 159 0.23 -24.54 -68.17
CA ALA A 159 1.36 -25.47 -68.02
C ALA A 159 2.10 -25.91 -69.32
N THR A 160 1.75 -25.41 -70.51
CA THR A 160 2.20 -25.97 -71.81
C THR A 160 3.17 -25.13 -72.66
N ASP A 161 3.54 -23.91 -72.27
CA ASP A 161 4.43 -23.02 -73.07
C ASP A 161 5.66 -22.46 -72.32
N ASP A 162 5.97 -23.05 -71.16
CA ASP A 162 6.96 -22.53 -70.19
C ASP A 162 8.39 -22.41 -70.77
N ALA A 163 8.88 -23.46 -71.43
CA ALA A 163 10.25 -23.51 -71.95
C ALA A 163 10.53 -22.55 -73.14
N SER A 164 9.49 -22.11 -73.86
CA SER A 164 9.64 -21.12 -74.95
C SER A 164 9.63 -19.70 -74.39
N LEU A 165 8.79 -19.47 -73.37
CA LEU A 165 8.62 -18.19 -72.70
C LEU A 165 9.81 -17.86 -71.80
N GLU A 166 10.35 -18.82 -71.04
CA GLU A 166 11.59 -18.67 -70.25
C GLU A 166 12.76 -18.15 -71.11
N GLN A 167 12.98 -18.77 -72.27
CA GLN A 167 14.08 -18.39 -73.17
C GLN A 167 13.91 -16.96 -73.72
N ASN A 168 12.68 -16.55 -74.04
CA ASN A 168 12.38 -15.18 -74.48
C ASN A 168 12.52 -14.15 -73.35
N LEU A 169 12.12 -14.49 -72.12
CA LEU A 169 12.33 -13.64 -70.95
C LEU A 169 13.82 -13.47 -70.63
N LEU A 170 14.61 -14.54 -70.72
CA LEU A 170 16.06 -14.50 -70.51
C LEU A 170 16.77 -13.60 -71.53
N ASP A 171 16.42 -13.71 -72.82
CA ASP A 171 17.00 -12.88 -73.88
C ASP A 171 16.67 -11.39 -73.69
N ASN A 172 15.43 -11.06 -73.27
CA ASN A 172 14.98 -9.69 -72.94
C ASN A 172 15.63 -9.13 -71.67
N LEU A 173 15.78 -9.95 -70.62
CA LEU A 173 16.44 -9.55 -69.38
C LEU A 173 17.93 -9.24 -69.62
N LEU A 174 18.63 -10.09 -70.36
CA LEU A 174 20.02 -9.85 -70.73
C LEU A 174 20.19 -8.63 -71.66
N GLU A 175 19.17 -8.28 -72.47
CA GLU A 175 19.17 -7.02 -73.22
C GLU A 175 19.11 -5.80 -72.30
N THR A 176 18.23 -5.86 -71.30
CA THR A 176 17.96 -4.76 -70.37
C THR A 176 19.15 -4.49 -69.45
N VAL A 177 19.87 -5.54 -69.02
CA VAL A 177 20.96 -5.43 -68.05
C VAL A 177 22.29 -4.99 -68.67
N ILE A 178 22.64 -5.48 -69.87
CA ILE A 178 24.01 -5.34 -70.43
C ILE A 178 24.07 -4.26 -71.54
N GLY A 179 22.92 -3.76 -72.01
CA GLY A 179 22.86 -2.77 -73.08
C GLY A 179 23.23 -3.34 -74.45
N ARG A 180 23.04 -2.54 -75.50
CA ARG A 180 22.96 -3.05 -76.87
C ARG A 180 24.28 -3.01 -77.65
N ASP A 181 25.12 -2.00 -77.45
CA ASP A 181 26.25 -1.71 -78.36
C ASP A 181 27.58 -2.38 -77.98
N ASP A 182 27.99 -2.37 -76.71
CA ASP A 182 29.35 -2.80 -76.34
C ASP A 182 29.48 -4.29 -75.95
N ALA A 183 28.38 -4.96 -75.59
CA ALA A 183 28.39 -6.32 -75.04
C ALA A 183 29.15 -7.34 -75.90
N ALA A 184 28.95 -7.31 -77.23
CA ALA A 184 29.62 -8.22 -78.15
C ALA A 184 31.13 -7.94 -78.27
N SER A 185 31.54 -6.66 -78.19
CA SER A 185 32.94 -6.24 -78.22
C SER A 185 33.67 -6.66 -76.95
N THR A 186 33.09 -6.34 -75.78
CA THR A 186 33.61 -6.70 -74.46
C THR A 186 33.77 -8.20 -74.30
N ALA A 187 32.77 -8.99 -74.69
CA ALA A 187 32.84 -10.45 -74.67
C ALA A 187 33.93 -11.02 -75.60
N HIS A 188 34.08 -10.48 -76.82
CA HIS A 188 35.10 -10.94 -77.76
C HIS A 188 36.51 -10.61 -77.26
N ALA A 189 36.75 -9.37 -76.81
CA ALA A 189 38.02 -8.94 -76.25
C ALA A 189 38.39 -9.73 -74.98
N PHE A 190 37.41 -10.08 -74.14
CA PHE A 190 37.62 -10.92 -72.98
C PHE A 190 38.06 -12.35 -73.34
N LEU A 191 37.40 -12.99 -74.29
CA LEU A 191 37.78 -14.32 -74.77
C LEU A 191 39.15 -14.32 -75.44
N GLU A 192 39.49 -13.25 -76.18
CA GLU A 192 40.81 -13.07 -76.82
C GLU A 192 41.93 -12.89 -75.78
N ALA A 193 41.73 -12.02 -74.78
CA ALA A 193 42.66 -11.80 -73.68
C ALA A 193 42.90 -13.05 -72.82
N ASN A 194 41.97 -14.02 -72.82
CA ASN A 194 42.08 -15.29 -72.11
C ASN A 194 42.26 -16.50 -73.05
N SER A 195 42.65 -16.28 -74.31
CA SER A 195 42.79 -17.33 -75.34
C SER A 195 43.79 -18.45 -75.02
N GLY A 196 44.65 -18.26 -74.01
CA GLY A 196 45.53 -19.31 -73.48
C GLY A 196 44.81 -20.43 -72.71
N VAL A 197 43.51 -20.29 -72.42
CA VAL A 197 42.68 -21.36 -71.84
C VAL A 197 41.83 -22.01 -72.94
N GLU A 198 41.92 -23.34 -73.05
CA GLU A 198 41.27 -24.11 -74.12
C GLU A 198 39.76 -23.84 -74.25
N VAL A 199 39.07 -23.63 -73.12
CA VAL A 199 37.62 -23.34 -73.10
C VAL A 199 37.29 -22.02 -73.80
N PHE A 200 38.04 -20.94 -73.53
CA PHE A 200 37.82 -19.65 -74.18
C PHE A 200 38.21 -19.70 -75.66
N GLN A 201 39.25 -20.45 -76.03
CA GLN A 201 39.62 -20.70 -77.43
C GLN A 201 38.52 -21.48 -78.20
N ARG A 202 37.92 -22.50 -77.58
CA ARG A 202 36.78 -23.27 -78.14
C ARG A 202 35.50 -22.42 -78.29
N LEU A 203 35.27 -21.49 -77.36
CA LEU A 203 34.18 -20.51 -77.46
C LEU A 203 34.43 -19.50 -78.58
N MET A 204 35.64 -18.95 -78.67
CA MET A 204 36.06 -18.00 -79.70
C MET A 204 35.92 -18.58 -81.13
N THR A 205 36.43 -19.79 -81.37
CA THR A 205 36.28 -20.47 -82.68
C THR A 205 34.83 -20.72 -83.09
N LYS A 206 33.89 -20.73 -82.13
CA LYS A 206 32.45 -20.87 -82.36
C LYS A 206 31.67 -19.56 -82.22
N TRP A 207 32.32 -18.41 -82.02
CA TRP A 207 31.69 -17.12 -81.68
C TRP A 207 30.47 -16.77 -82.54
N LYS A 208 30.62 -16.85 -83.88
CA LYS A 208 29.55 -16.58 -84.86
C LYS A 208 28.37 -17.57 -84.83
N ARG A 209 28.45 -18.65 -84.05
CA ARG A 209 27.42 -19.69 -83.86
C ARG A 209 26.83 -19.68 -82.45
N LEU A 210 27.31 -18.81 -81.56
CA LEU A 210 26.73 -18.63 -80.22
C LEU A 210 25.42 -17.82 -80.32
N ARG A 211 24.47 -18.08 -79.43
CA ARG A 211 23.24 -17.28 -79.31
C ARG A 211 23.57 -15.89 -78.73
N PRO A 212 22.77 -14.84 -79.02
CA PRO A 212 22.96 -13.51 -78.44
C PRO A 212 23.00 -13.52 -76.91
N SER A 213 22.12 -14.26 -76.23
CA SER A 213 22.17 -14.45 -74.78
C SER A 213 23.45 -15.12 -74.30
N THR A 214 23.99 -16.11 -75.02
CA THR A 214 25.29 -16.71 -74.69
C THR A 214 26.43 -15.69 -74.81
N GLN A 215 26.43 -14.86 -75.86
CA GLN A 215 27.41 -13.79 -76.04
C GLN A 215 27.30 -12.73 -74.93
N ARG A 216 26.07 -12.37 -74.53
CA ARG A 216 25.78 -11.47 -73.39
C ARG A 216 26.22 -12.03 -72.04
N VAL A 217 26.01 -13.32 -71.77
CA VAL A 217 26.53 -13.97 -70.55
C VAL A 217 28.05 -13.93 -70.51
N ILE A 218 28.75 -14.06 -71.65
CA ILE A 218 30.21 -13.92 -71.72
C ILE A 218 30.64 -12.47 -71.45
N ALA A 219 29.87 -11.48 -71.89
CA ALA A 219 30.10 -10.07 -71.55
C ALA A 219 29.96 -9.84 -70.03
N LEU A 220 28.91 -10.38 -69.41
CA LEU A 220 28.71 -10.33 -67.96
C LEU A 220 29.89 -10.96 -67.20
N VAL A 221 30.40 -12.12 -67.68
CA VAL A 221 31.58 -12.78 -67.08
C VAL A 221 32.84 -11.90 -67.22
N ALA A 222 32.97 -11.15 -68.30
CA ALA A 222 34.06 -10.18 -68.47
C ALA A 222 33.97 -9.05 -67.44
N GLU A 223 32.79 -8.43 -67.28
CA GLU A 223 32.53 -7.37 -66.30
C GLU A 223 32.71 -7.85 -64.86
N VAL A 224 32.24 -9.06 -64.53
CA VAL A 224 32.47 -9.67 -63.21
C VAL A 224 33.96 -9.87 -62.94
N ASN A 225 34.76 -10.22 -63.96
CA ASN A 225 36.22 -10.37 -63.81
C ASN A 225 36.93 -9.01 -63.66
N THR A 226 36.52 -7.96 -64.38
CA THR A 226 37.06 -6.60 -64.16
C THR A 226 36.68 -6.08 -62.77
N LEU A 227 35.41 -6.18 -62.37
CA LEU A 227 34.95 -5.80 -61.03
C LEU A 227 35.63 -6.59 -59.93
N GLN A 228 35.94 -7.88 -60.14
CA GLN A 228 36.69 -8.67 -59.17
C GLN A 228 38.15 -8.21 -59.05
N LYS A 229 38.81 -7.76 -60.13
CA LYS A 229 40.14 -7.12 -60.05
C LYS A 229 40.07 -5.77 -59.34
N ASP A 230 39.10 -4.93 -59.70
CA ASP A 230 38.90 -3.60 -59.08
C ASP A 230 38.60 -3.72 -57.59
N LYS A 231 37.82 -4.72 -57.19
CA LYS A 231 37.56 -5.06 -55.78
C LYS A 231 38.84 -5.45 -55.02
N GLU A 232 39.75 -6.22 -55.63
CA GLU A 232 41.05 -6.51 -54.99
C GLU A 232 41.92 -5.24 -54.89
N HIS A 233 41.94 -4.38 -55.91
CA HIS A 233 42.63 -3.10 -55.86
C HIS A 233 42.06 -2.17 -54.78
N LEU A 234 40.73 -2.05 -54.69
CA LEU A 234 40.03 -1.29 -53.65
C LEU A 234 40.29 -1.86 -52.26
N ARG A 235 40.31 -3.19 -52.10
CA ARG A 235 40.66 -3.83 -50.82
C ARG A 235 42.08 -3.49 -50.40
N ILE A 236 43.05 -3.55 -51.30
CA ILE A 236 44.44 -3.17 -51.03
C ILE A 236 44.55 -1.69 -50.64
N ASN A 237 43.83 -0.81 -51.34
CA ASN A 237 43.81 0.63 -51.03
C ASN A 237 43.13 0.92 -49.69
N LEU A 238 42.08 0.18 -49.32
CA LEU A 238 41.42 0.31 -48.01
C LEU A 238 42.36 -0.06 -46.87
N HIS A 239 43.07 -1.20 -46.95
CA HIS A 239 44.05 -1.58 -45.90
C HIS A 239 45.15 -0.52 -45.75
N LYS A 240 45.66 0.05 -46.86
CA LYS A 240 46.62 1.15 -46.79
C LYS A 240 46.05 2.41 -46.12
N ALA A 241 44.81 2.77 -46.42
CA ALA A 241 44.14 3.90 -45.79
C ALA A 241 43.90 3.67 -44.29
N GLU A 242 43.57 2.44 -43.88
CA GLU A 242 43.44 2.05 -42.47
C GLU A 242 44.78 2.10 -41.73
N ASP A 243 45.87 1.64 -42.36
CA ASP A 243 47.25 1.78 -41.84
C ASP A 243 47.66 3.25 -41.69
N GLU A 244 47.40 4.09 -42.70
CA GLU A 244 47.65 5.55 -42.64
C GLU A 244 46.84 6.23 -41.52
N VAL A 245 45.58 5.86 -41.34
CA VAL A 245 44.73 6.36 -40.24
C VAL A 245 45.27 5.93 -38.88
N ASN A 246 45.75 4.69 -38.72
CA ASN A 246 46.37 4.23 -37.48
C ASN A 246 47.64 5.04 -37.14
N VAL A 247 48.52 5.25 -38.13
CA VAL A 247 49.73 6.08 -37.95
C VAL A 247 49.37 7.53 -37.59
N LEU A 248 48.38 8.12 -38.24
CA LEU A 248 47.89 9.47 -37.91
C LEU A 248 47.21 9.53 -36.52
N PHE A 249 46.55 8.48 -36.08
CA PHE A 249 45.96 8.38 -34.74
C PHE A 249 47.04 8.30 -33.67
N GLU A 250 48.09 7.50 -33.86
CA GLU A 250 49.25 7.45 -32.97
C GLU A 250 49.96 8.81 -32.89
N GLN A 251 50.21 9.46 -34.04
CA GLN A 251 50.80 10.80 -34.08
C GLN A 251 49.93 11.84 -33.35
N ASN A 252 48.61 11.81 -33.54
CA ASN A 252 47.69 12.69 -32.83
C ASN A 252 47.68 12.44 -31.31
N ASN A 253 47.76 11.19 -30.86
CA ASN A 253 47.86 10.88 -29.43
C ASN A 253 49.17 11.41 -28.81
N VAL A 254 50.29 11.30 -29.53
CA VAL A 254 51.58 11.87 -29.10
C VAL A 254 51.50 13.40 -29.04
N LEU A 255 50.88 14.04 -30.04
CA LEU A 255 50.67 15.49 -30.07
C LEU A 255 49.72 15.96 -28.96
N ASP A 256 48.63 15.25 -28.69
CA ASP A 256 47.68 15.58 -27.61
C ASP A 256 48.33 15.45 -26.24
N GLU A 257 49.12 14.41 -25.97
CA GLU A 257 49.89 14.33 -24.72
C GLU A 257 50.97 15.42 -24.61
N ALA A 258 51.61 15.81 -25.71
CA ALA A 258 52.50 16.98 -25.71
C ALA A 258 51.74 18.29 -25.42
N ASN A 259 50.55 18.47 -26.00
CA ASN A 259 49.72 19.65 -25.84
C ASN A 259 49.13 19.75 -24.42
N LYS A 260 48.65 18.63 -23.85
CA LYS A 260 48.27 18.50 -22.43
C LYS A 260 49.44 18.86 -21.49
N ARG A 261 50.67 18.42 -21.80
CA ARG A 261 51.87 18.81 -21.02
C ARG A 261 52.12 20.32 -21.12
N LEU A 262 52.00 20.90 -22.32
CA LEU A 262 52.15 22.34 -22.54
C LEU A 262 51.10 23.16 -21.77
N ILE A 263 49.83 22.76 -21.83
CA ILE A 263 48.73 23.38 -21.07
C ILE A 263 48.98 23.30 -19.56
N ARG A 264 49.45 22.16 -19.04
CA ARG A 264 49.82 22.01 -17.62
C ARG A 264 50.99 22.93 -17.23
N LEU A 265 51.96 23.17 -18.12
CA LEU A 265 53.06 24.11 -17.87
C LEU A 265 52.54 25.56 -17.85
N TYR A 266 51.78 25.97 -18.87
CA TYR A 266 51.17 27.30 -18.94
C TYR A 266 50.24 27.59 -17.76
N GLN A 267 49.43 26.61 -17.33
CA GLN A 267 48.60 26.74 -16.14
C GLN A 267 49.44 26.88 -14.86
N LYS A 268 50.54 26.14 -14.71
CA LYS A 268 51.45 26.29 -13.57
C LYS A 268 52.07 27.69 -13.52
N GLU A 269 52.52 28.20 -14.67
CA GLU A 269 53.07 29.56 -14.80
C GLU A 269 52.02 30.64 -14.50
N LYS A 270 50.77 30.43 -14.93
CA LYS A 270 49.65 31.35 -14.69
C LYS A 270 49.06 31.29 -13.27
N HIS A 271 49.25 30.18 -12.54
CA HIS A 271 48.72 30.00 -11.17
C HIS A 271 49.76 30.20 -10.05
N THR A 272 50.99 30.62 -10.38
CA THR A 272 51.88 31.26 -9.41
C THR A 272 51.24 32.57 -8.88
N PRO A 273 50.96 32.71 -7.56
CA PRO A 273 49.95 33.67 -7.11
C PRO A 273 50.47 35.11 -6.92
N GLY A 274 50.00 36.02 -7.76
CA GLY A 274 49.91 37.46 -7.44
C GLY A 274 48.70 37.73 -6.53
N SER A 275 48.95 38.21 -5.31
CA SER A 275 47.95 38.34 -4.23
C SER A 275 46.88 39.43 -4.45
N GLY A 276 45.61 39.16 -4.07
CA GLY A 276 44.66 40.21 -3.70
C GLY A 276 43.15 39.90 -3.85
N GLY A 277 42.39 39.92 -2.75
CA GLY A 277 40.95 40.28 -2.75
C GLY A 277 39.90 39.19 -2.45
N LYS A 278 39.24 39.29 -1.29
CA LYS A 278 38.02 38.55 -0.84
C LYS A 278 36.73 39.43 -1.09
N PRO A 279 35.52 39.13 -0.55
CA PRO A 279 34.59 38.02 -0.87
C PRO A 279 33.09 38.46 -0.97
N SER A 280 32.16 37.56 -1.35
CA SER A 280 30.70 37.60 -1.01
C SER A 280 30.04 36.30 -1.51
N SER A 281 29.72 35.27 -0.71
CA SER A 281 28.57 35.08 0.20
C SER A 281 27.17 35.01 -0.46
N GLY A 282 26.67 33.77 -0.65
CA GLY A 282 25.27 33.46 -0.95
C GLY A 282 25.00 31.95 -0.79
N LYS A 283 24.10 31.56 0.13
CA LYS A 283 23.68 30.17 0.35
C LYS A 283 22.24 29.96 -0.16
N CYS A 284 21.96 28.80 -0.74
CA CYS A 284 20.62 28.22 -0.74
C CYS A 284 20.70 26.69 -0.75
N SER A 285 19.71 26.01 -0.17
CA SER A 285 19.76 24.57 0.11
C SER A 285 18.45 23.86 -0.26
N GLN A 286 18.58 22.76 -1.01
CA GLN A 286 17.61 21.70 -1.26
C GLN A 286 18.38 20.35 -1.13
N GLY A 287 17.82 19.19 -0.78
CA GLY A 287 16.45 18.83 -0.44
C GLY A 287 16.15 17.38 -0.89
N ASN A 288 15.37 16.62 -0.11
CA ASN A 288 14.63 15.38 -0.45
C ASN A 288 15.31 13.97 -0.48
N LYS A 289 14.84 13.10 0.44
CA LYS A 289 14.05 11.83 0.23
C LYS A 289 14.48 10.60 1.08
N ARG A 290 13.45 9.84 1.52
CA ARG A 290 13.44 8.59 2.33
C ARG A 290 13.43 7.36 1.35
N LYS A 291 13.40 6.04 1.69
CA LYS A 291 12.73 5.29 2.79
C LYS A 291 13.02 3.75 2.70
N SER A 292 13.10 3.07 3.87
CA SER A 292 12.53 1.73 4.27
C SER A 292 12.97 0.32 3.74
N SER A 293 12.86 -0.65 4.68
CA SER A 293 13.24 -2.10 4.75
C SER A 293 12.06 -3.08 4.37
N PRO A 294 11.82 -4.32 4.93
CA PRO A 294 12.61 -5.40 5.61
C PRO A 294 12.21 -6.86 5.18
N LYS A 295 12.58 -7.92 5.95
CA LYS A 295 11.89 -9.24 6.25
C LYS A 295 12.91 -10.23 6.90
N ILE A 296 12.63 -11.36 7.60
CA ILE A 296 11.52 -11.92 8.44
C ILE A 296 12.10 -13.11 9.26
N SER A 297 11.71 -13.34 10.54
CA SER A 297 11.53 -14.69 11.17
C SER A 297 10.99 -14.63 12.61
N SER A 298 10.00 -15.47 12.94
CA SER A 298 9.39 -15.66 14.29
C SER A 298 9.74 -17.02 14.91
N PRO A 299 9.26 -17.33 16.13
CA PRO A 299 8.31 -18.45 16.23
C PRO A 299 7.07 -18.18 17.12
N VAL A 300 6.16 -19.16 17.11
CA VAL A 300 4.78 -19.14 17.64
C VAL A 300 4.71 -19.58 19.11
N GLU A 301 3.82 -18.96 19.89
CA GLU A 301 3.16 -19.64 21.01
C GLU A 301 1.70 -19.14 21.17
N GLY A 302 0.75 -20.06 21.30
CA GLY A 302 -0.68 -19.76 21.24
C GLY A 302 -1.33 -19.53 22.60
N LYS A 303 -1.68 -18.28 22.91
CA LYS A 303 -2.74 -17.93 23.87
C LYS A 303 -3.64 -16.88 23.23
N LEU A 304 -4.91 -17.20 23.04
CA LEU A 304 -5.92 -16.23 22.58
C LEU A 304 -6.38 -15.39 23.78
N ASP A 305 -5.65 -14.31 24.02
CA ASP A 305 -6.08 -13.23 24.90
C ASP A 305 -6.93 -12.24 24.07
N PHE A 306 -8.21 -12.09 24.44
CA PHE A 306 -9.15 -11.21 23.73
C PHE A 306 -9.09 -9.75 24.20
N SER A 307 -8.10 -9.38 25.03
CA SER A 307 -7.88 -7.99 25.44
C SER A 307 -7.15 -7.12 24.40
N GLU A 308 -6.52 -7.71 23.37
CA GLU A 308 -5.58 -7.01 22.48
C GLU A 308 -6.08 -6.75 21.03
N VAL A 309 -7.41 -6.71 20.81
CA VAL A 309 -8.00 -6.35 19.50
C VAL A 309 -8.68 -4.97 19.55
N ASP A 310 -7.90 -3.95 19.89
CA ASP A 310 -8.32 -2.52 19.82
C ASP A 310 -8.04 -1.90 18.43
N SER A 311 -7.54 -2.69 17.48
CA SER A 311 -7.47 -2.29 16.06
C SER A 311 -8.83 -2.45 15.40
N LEU A 312 -9.66 -1.40 15.48
CA LEU A 312 -10.89 -1.29 14.69
C LEU A 312 -10.58 -1.52 13.21
N ARG A 313 -11.07 -2.63 12.64
CA ARG A 313 -10.86 -2.96 11.22
C ARG A 313 -11.56 -1.93 10.33
N GLN A 314 -10.94 -1.60 9.22
CA GLN A 314 -11.55 -0.75 8.19
C GLN A 314 -12.44 -1.61 7.28
N PRO A 315 -13.55 -1.06 6.75
CA PRO A 315 -14.37 -1.75 5.76
C PRO A 315 -13.55 -2.11 4.51
N LEU A 316 -13.92 -3.20 3.84
CA LEU A 316 -13.29 -3.58 2.58
C LEU A 316 -13.47 -2.46 1.55
N SER A 317 -12.35 -1.91 1.08
CA SER A 317 -12.38 -0.96 -0.03
C SER A 317 -12.71 -1.69 -1.34
N PRO A 318 -13.53 -1.11 -2.23
CA PRO A 318 -13.79 -1.68 -3.55
C PRO A 318 -12.49 -2.04 -4.26
N LEU A 319 -12.37 -3.31 -4.68
CA LEU A 319 -11.20 -3.79 -5.39
C LEU A 319 -11.10 -3.03 -6.72
N ARG A 320 -10.11 -2.14 -6.83
CA ARG A 320 -9.93 -1.34 -8.04
C ARG A 320 -9.85 -2.25 -9.26
N ALA A 321 -10.67 -1.95 -10.26
CA ALA A 321 -10.63 -2.62 -11.55
C ALA A 321 -9.19 -2.71 -12.07
N ASN A 322 -8.78 -3.92 -12.44
CA ASN A 322 -7.50 -4.17 -13.12
C ASN A 322 -7.59 -3.75 -14.59
N SER A 323 -7.95 -2.48 -14.84
CA SER A 323 -7.82 -1.87 -16.17
C SER A 323 -6.34 -1.74 -16.52
N PRO A 324 -5.90 -2.12 -17.73
CA PRO A 324 -4.49 -2.14 -18.11
C PRO A 324 -3.81 -0.76 -18.03
N GLU A 325 -4.58 0.32 -18.07
CA GLU A 325 -4.08 1.71 -18.02
C GLU A 325 -3.39 2.08 -16.70
N TYR A 326 -3.74 1.44 -15.57
CA TYR A 326 -3.19 1.82 -14.26
C TYR A 326 -1.74 1.37 -14.02
N ARG A 327 -1.14 0.59 -14.94
CA ARG A 327 0.25 0.11 -14.83
C ARG A 327 1.30 1.18 -15.14
N LEU A 328 0.94 2.32 -15.71
CA LEU A 328 1.88 3.38 -16.10
C LEU A 328 2.34 4.31 -14.95
N CYS A 329 1.64 4.30 -13.81
CA CYS A 329 1.90 5.21 -12.69
C CYS A 329 2.68 4.58 -11.51
N LYS A 330 3.72 3.78 -11.80
CA LYS A 330 4.79 3.44 -10.83
C LYS A 330 6.17 3.40 -11.52
N LYS A 331 6.86 4.54 -11.51
CA LYS A 331 8.32 4.67 -11.63
C LYS A 331 8.82 5.58 -10.51
#